data_AF-A0A6A5EMU2-F1
#
_entry.id   AF-A0A6A5EMU2-F1
#
_cell.length_a   1.000
_cell.length_b   1.000
_cell.length_c   1.000
_cell.angle_alpha   90.00
_cell.angle_beta   90.00
_cell.angle_gamma   90.00
#
_symmetry.space_group_name_H-M   'P 1'
#
loop_
_entity.id
_entity.type
_entity.pdbx_description
1 polymer ?
#
loop_
_entity_poly.entity_id
_entity_poly.type
_entity_poly.pdbx_seq_one_letter_code
_entity_poly.pdbx_strand_id
1 'polypeptide(L)'
;MEDIYLFGGKTTNEDGMLTSSKEIHKLSISKMKWKVPLYVGIPPARRHGHTAFILHSHLYVFGGKNEEQEFNDLKVMKLINPSERQPVMKEILSEFGLQVVSHSFTPTKVPNVRYELSESDLFNQSRNTAAYAQVFVHRDFSAVRDQAMKTIQTAFTLLDQEFQKVVREKSEVSQAAAALQREKEAHEAYRQQQQQELREMLDRHRSQNEAWLRARAEENDQERKELCRLREELSHEQERLKEEHESIQKRSEHLLSIMQQFR
;
A
#
# COMPACT_ATOMS: atom_id res chain seq x y z
N MET A 1 -25.18 13.24 -7.52
CA MET A 1 -25.72 11.88 -7.38
C MET A 1 -24.75 11.13 -6.51
N GLU A 2 -25.21 10.67 -5.35
CA GLU A 2 -24.36 9.98 -4.39
C GLU A 2 -24.25 8.51 -4.79
N ASP A 3 -23.04 8.06 -5.13
CA ASP A 3 -22.72 6.65 -5.33
C ASP A 3 -21.74 6.24 -4.22
N ILE A 4 -21.89 5.04 -3.68
CA ILE A 4 -20.98 4.51 -2.65
C ILE A 4 -19.94 3.62 -3.32
N TYR A 5 -18.68 3.82 -2.97
CA TYR A 5 -17.57 3.00 -3.45
C TYR A 5 -17.00 2.20 -2.29
N LEU A 6 -16.78 0.91 -2.53
CA LEU A 6 -16.16 -0.02 -1.60
C LEU A 6 -14.89 -0.54 -2.25
N PHE A 7 -13.78 -0.52 -1.53
CA PHE A 7 -12.53 -1.11 -1.96
C PHE A 7 -12.00 -2.03 -0.85
N GLY A 8 -11.52 -3.20 -1.25
CA GLY A 8 -10.86 -4.16 -0.37
C GLY A 8 -11.75 -4.74 0.73
N GLY A 9 -11.17 -4.96 1.91
CA GLY A 9 -11.84 -5.62 3.04
C GLY A 9 -11.26 -7.01 3.33
N LYS A 10 -11.83 -7.68 4.33
CA LYS A 10 -11.46 -9.05 4.71
C LYS A 10 -12.67 -9.96 4.62
N THR A 11 -12.50 -11.14 4.02
CA THR A 11 -13.51 -12.19 3.96
C THR A 11 -12.98 -13.40 4.70
N THR A 12 -13.82 -14.00 5.54
CA THR A 12 -13.52 -15.28 6.18
C THR A 12 -14.03 -16.37 5.25
N ASN A 13 -13.13 -17.18 4.72
CA ASN A 13 -13.51 -18.35 3.93
C ASN A 13 -14.04 -19.46 4.86
N GLU A 14 -14.74 -20.44 4.30
CA GLU A 14 -15.33 -21.57 5.05
C GLU A 14 -14.28 -22.36 5.85
N ASP A 15 -13.02 -22.33 5.42
CA ASP A 15 -11.87 -22.94 6.10
C ASP A 15 -11.35 -22.13 7.31
N GLY A 16 -12.00 -21.02 7.67
CA GLY A 16 -11.59 -20.11 8.75
C GLY A 16 -10.40 -19.20 8.40
N MET A 17 -9.84 -19.32 7.20
CA MET A 17 -8.74 -18.49 6.72
C MET A 17 -9.25 -17.08 6.33
N LEU A 18 -8.67 -16.05 6.94
CA LEU A 18 -8.92 -14.65 6.59
C LEU A 18 -8.19 -14.31 5.29
N THR A 19 -8.92 -13.84 4.28
CA THR A 19 -8.34 -13.36 3.02
C THR A 19 -8.72 -11.91 2.77
N SER A 20 -7.75 -11.11 2.36
CA SER A 20 -7.93 -9.71 2.00
C SER A 20 -8.36 -9.60 0.55
N SER A 21 -9.35 -8.75 0.29
CA SER A 21 -9.82 -8.48 -1.06
C SER A 21 -9.07 -7.31 -1.71
N LYS A 22 -8.95 -7.36 -3.04
CA LYS A 22 -8.52 -6.23 -3.89
C LYS A 22 -9.66 -5.70 -4.77
N GLU A 23 -10.88 -6.17 -4.54
CA GLU A 23 -12.02 -5.83 -5.38
C GLU A 23 -12.50 -4.40 -5.11
N ILE A 24 -13.06 -3.80 -6.16
CA ILE A 24 -13.73 -2.51 -6.08
C ILE A 24 -15.18 -2.68 -6.53
N HIS A 25 -16.10 -2.19 -5.70
CA HIS A 25 -17.53 -2.23 -5.94
C HIS A 25 -18.12 -0.83 -5.83
N LYS A 26 -19.06 -0.53 -6.71
CA LYS A 26 -19.81 0.73 -6.75
C LYS A 26 -21.29 0.42 -6.55
N LEU A 27 -21.88 0.96 -5.50
CA LEU A 27 -23.31 0.95 -5.29
C LEU A 27 -23.90 2.24 -5.85
N SER A 28 -24.71 2.10 -6.90
CA SER A 28 -25.49 3.23 -7.39
C SER A 28 -26.74 3.39 -6.56
N ILE A 29 -26.80 4.42 -5.71
CA ILE A 29 -27.91 4.64 -4.77
C ILE A 29 -29.21 4.87 -5.55
N SER A 30 -29.18 5.62 -6.65
CA SER A 30 -30.36 5.88 -7.49
C SER A 30 -31.02 4.62 -8.05
N LYS A 31 -30.25 3.56 -8.29
CA LYS A 31 -30.74 2.31 -8.88
C LYS A 31 -30.72 1.13 -7.91
N MET A 32 -30.20 1.34 -6.70
CA MET A 32 -29.87 0.33 -5.70
C MET A 32 -29.21 -0.91 -6.32
N LYS A 33 -28.19 -0.70 -7.16
CA LYS A 33 -27.50 -1.76 -7.90
C LYS A 33 -26.00 -1.68 -7.70
N TRP A 34 -25.42 -2.81 -7.32
CA TRP A 34 -23.97 -3.01 -7.30
C TRP A 34 -23.42 -3.16 -8.71
N LYS A 35 -22.28 -2.55 -8.96
CA LYS A 35 -21.54 -2.61 -10.22
C LYS A 35 -20.06 -2.61 -9.92
N VAL A 36 -19.28 -3.26 -10.78
CA VAL A 36 -17.82 -3.10 -10.77
C VAL A 36 -17.49 -1.82 -11.55
N PRO A 37 -16.90 -0.78 -10.92
CA PRO A 37 -16.49 0.42 -11.63
C PRO A 37 -15.26 0.14 -12.50
N LEU A 38 -15.20 0.83 -13.65
CA LEU A 38 -14.00 0.85 -14.48
C LEU A 38 -13.03 1.89 -13.92
N TYR A 39 -11.74 1.61 -14.00
CA TYR A 39 -10.68 2.49 -13.53
C TYR A 39 -9.46 2.45 -14.45
N VAL A 40 -8.64 3.50 -14.38
CA VAL A 40 -7.34 3.60 -15.06
C VAL A 40 -6.25 3.80 -14.01
N GLY A 41 -5.11 3.12 -14.21
CA GLY A 41 -3.95 3.18 -13.33
C GLY A 41 -3.62 1.80 -12.74
N ILE A 42 -2.64 1.78 -11.84
CA ILE A 42 -2.19 0.55 -11.17
C ILE A 42 -3.07 0.34 -9.92
N PRO A 43 -3.89 -0.72 -9.86
CA PRO A 43 -4.74 -0.96 -8.71
C PRO A 43 -3.89 -1.26 -7.46
N PRO A 44 -4.31 -0.80 -6.26
CA PRO A 44 -3.65 -1.18 -5.02
C PRO A 44 -3.71 -2.70 -4.82
N ALA A 45 -2.69 -3.26 -4.19
CA ALA A 45 -2.70 -4.67 -3.76
C ALA A 45 -3.85 -4.93 -2.77
N ARG A 46 -4.27 -6.20 -2.66
CA ARG A 46 -5.30 -6.62 -1.69
C ARG A 46 -4.95 -6.13 -0.29
N ARG A 47 -5.91 -5.50 0.40
CA ARG A 47 -5.67 -4.87 1.71
C ARG A 47 -6.97 -4.59 2.46
N HIS A 48 -6.89 -4.59 3.79
CA HIS A 48 -7.95 -4.18 4.70
C HIS A 48 -7.43 -3.17 5.73
N GLY A 49 -8.33 -2.50 6.45
CA GLY A 49 -7.96 -1.47 7.43
C GLY A 49 -7.23 -0.26 6.84
N HIS A 50 -7.41 0.00 5.53
CA HIS A 50 -6.84 1.16 4.85
C HIS A 50 -7.76 2.37 4.98
N THR A 51 -7.23 3.56 4.73
CA THR A 51 -8.04 4.78 4.58
C THR A 51 -8.26 5.04 3.10
N ALA A 52 -9.52 5.26 2.68
CA ALA A 52 -9.86 5.58 1.30
C ALA A 52 -10.75 6.81 1.20
N PHE A 53 -10.48 7.65 0.21
CA PHE A 53 -11.32 8.82 -0.11
C PHE A 53 -11.34 9.08 -1.62
N ILE A 54 -12.40 9.72 -2.09
CA ILE A 54 -12.56 10.08 -3.50
C ILE A 54 -12.48 11.60 -3.64
N LEU A 55 -11.63 12.06 -4.55
CA LEU A 55 -11.48 13.46 -4.89
C LEU A 55 -11.36 13.61 -6.42
N HIS A 56 -12.21 14.45 -7.02
CA HIS A 56 -12.24 14.70 -8.49
C HIS A 56 -12.19 13.42 -9.35
N SER A 57 -13.03 12.43 -9.05
CA SER A 57 -13.08 11.12 -9.74
C SER A 57 -11.81 10.27 -9.61
N HIS A 58 -10.94 10.57 -8.65
CA HIS A 58 -9.80 9.74 -8.29
C HIS A 58 -10.05 9.10 -6.93
N LEU A 59 -9.89 7.79 -6.83
CA LEU A 59 -9.91 7.06 -5.58
C LEU A 59 -8.48 6.99 -5.03
N TYR A 60 -8.29 7.57 -3.86
CA TYR A 60 -7.06 7.55 -3.09
C TYR A 60 -7.18 6.48 -2.02
N VAL A 61 -6.18 5.61 -1.94
CA VAL A 61 -6.07 4.55 -0.94
C VAL A 61 -4.74 4.69 -0.24
N PHE A 62 -4.77 4.92 1.06
CA PHE A 62 -3.58 5.08 1.89
C PHE A 62 -3.47 3.94 2.90
N GLY A 63 -2.29 3.32 2.92
CA GLY A 63 -1.90 2.31 3.89
C GLY A 63 -2.78 1.05 3.87
N GLY A 64 -3.01 0.48 5.05
CA GLY A 64 -3.71 -0.79 5.28
C GLY A 64 -2.77 -1.96 5.46
N LYS A 65 -3.30 -3.17 5.57
CA LYS A 65 -2.51 -4.39 5.69
C LYS A 65 -3.16 -5.56 4.96
N ASN A 66 -2.37 -6.57 4.65
CA ASN A 66 -2.86 -7.87 4.17
C ASN A 66 -2.23 -9.01 4.98
N GLU A 67 -2.31 -10.24 4.47
CA GLU A 67 -1.75 -11.42 5.15
C GLU A 67 -0.23 -11.42 5.17
N GLU A 68 0.41 -10.68 4.25
CA GLU A 68 1.85 -10.74 3.97
C GLU A 68 2.60 -9.54 4.56
N GLN A 69 2.01 -8.34 4.53
CA GLN A 69 2.68 -7.10 4.89
C GLN A 69 1.72 -5.97 5.30
N GLU A 70 2.28 -4.98 5.99
CA GLU A 70 1.65 -3.70 6.25
C GLU A 70 2.07 -2.68 5.19
N PHE A 71 1.10 -1.93 4.68
CA PHE A 71 1.28 -0.94 3.65
C PHE A 71 1.34 0.47 4.27
N ASN A 72 2.30 1.27 3.82
CA ASN A 72 2.39 2.71 4.08
C ASN A 72 2.49 3.50 2.77
N ASP A 73 1.90 2.97 1.70
CA ASP A 73 1.88 3.57 0.37
C ASP A 73 0.58 4.34 0.12
N LEU A 74 0.67 5.40 -0.71
CA LEU A 74 -0.48 6.07 -1.29
C LEU A 74 -0.67 5.56 -2.71
N LYS A 75 -1.84 4.99 -3.00
CA LYS A 75 -2.24 4.53 -4.33
C LYS A 75 -3.42 5.34 -4.83
N VAL A 76 -3.38 5.67 -6.12
CA VAL A 76 -4.39 6.49 -6.78
C VAL A 76 -4.88 5.78 -8.02
N MET A 77 -6.19 5.67 -8.18
CA MET A 77 -6.82 5.18 -9.40
C MET A 77 -7.85 6.19 -9.91
N LYS A 78 -7.90 6.42 -11.21
CA LYS A 78 -8.92 7.28 -11.82
C LYS A 78 -10.15 6.44 -12.14
N LEU A 79 -11.28 6.77 -11.53
CA LEU A 79 -12.56 6.10 -11.77
C LEU A 79 -13.18 6.63 -13.07
N ILE A 80 -13.49 5.74 -14.01
CA ILE A 80 -14.17 6.13 -15.25
C ILE A 80 -15.68 6.01 -15.03
N ASN A 81 -16.38 7.12 -15.16
CA ASN A 81 -17.83 7.09 -15.20
C ASN A 81 -18.31 6.57 -16.57
N PRO A 82 -19.24 5.61 -16.64
CA PRO A 82 -19.83 5.19 -17.92
C PRO A 82 -20.45 6.32 -18.73
N SER A 83 -20.82 7.43 -18.09
CA SER A 83 -21.35 8.65 -18.74
C SER A 83 -20.28 9.47 -19.46
N GLU A 84 -18.99 9.33 -19.11
CA GLU A 84 -17.86 10.07 -19.67
C GLU A 84 -17.18 9.30 -20.82
N ARG A 85 -17.82 8.25 -21.33
CA ARG A 85 -17.33 7.48 -22.48
C ARG A 85 -17.31 8.36 -23.73
N GLN A 86 -16.13 8.79 -24.17
CA GLN A 86 -15.93 9.02 -25.60
C GLN A 86 -15.96 7.64 -26.29
N PRO A 87 -16.87 7.39 -27.23
CA PRO A 87 -17.07 6.07 -27.79
C PRO A 87 -16.01 5.76 -28.87
N VAL A 88 -14.77 5.49 -28.47
CA VAL A 88 -13.71 4.98 -29.38
C VAL A 88 -14.04 3.56 -29.88
N MET A 89 -14.99 2.88 -29.23
CA MET A 89 -15.35 1.49 -29.53
C MET A 89 -16.40 1.34 -30.65
N LYS A 90 -16.91 2.43 -31.25
CA LYS A 90 -17.74 2.33 -32.46
C LYS A 90 -16.92 2.23 -33.74
N GLU A 91 -15.79 2.94 -33.84
CA GLU A 91 -14.90 2.91 -35.02
C GLU A 91 -14.17 1.57 -35.14
N ILE A 92 -13.61 1.06 -34.04
CA ILE A 92 -12.86 -0.20 -34.05
C ILE A 92 -13.78 -1.39 -34.39
N LEU A 93 -15.03 -1.39 -33.90
CA LEU A 93 -15.95 -2.49 -34.16
C LEU A 93 -16.61 -2.43 -35.55
N SER A 94 -16.64 -1.27 -36.21
CA SER A 94 -17.02 -1.17 -37.63
C SER A 94 -15.92 -1.62 -38.59
N GLU A 95 -14.65 -1.48 -38.21
CA GLU A 95 -13.52 -1.93 -39.05
C GLU A 95 -13.32 -3.45 -39.04
N PHE A 96 -13.73 -4.15 -37.98
CA PHE A 96 -13.50 -5.60 -37.84
C PHE A 96 -14.73 -6.49 -38.12
N GLY A 97 -15.89 -5.94 -38.50
CA GLY A 97 -17.00 -6.71 -39.07
C GLY A 97 -17.61 -7.82 -38.19
N LEU A 98 -17.38 -7.84 -36.87
CA LEU A 98 -17.87 -8.90 -35.98
C LEU A 98 -19.13 -8.47 -35.21
N GLN A 99 -20.26 -9.08 -35.58
CA GLN A 99 -21.55 -8.93 -34.93
C GLN A 99 -21.63 -9.82 -33.68
N VAL A 100 -21.60 -9.22 -32.49
CA VAL A 100 -21.66 -9.98 -31.22
C VAL A 100 -23.11 -10.36 -30.89
N VAL A 101 -23.36 -11.68 -30.89
CA VAL A 101 -24.61 -12.30 -30.47
C VAL A 101 -24.78 -12.20 -28.95
N SER A 102 -25.96 -11.73 -28.55
CA SER A 102 -26.39 -11.57 -27.16
C SER A 102 -26.77 -12.94 -26.56
N HIS A 103 -26.13 -13.33 -25.47
CA HIS A 103 -26.63 -14.40 -24.61
C HIS A 103 -26.98 -13.83 -23.23
N SER A 104 -28.29 -13.65 -23.03
CA SER A 104 -28.93 -13.45 -21.74
C SER A 104 -28.92 -14.76 -20.95
N PHE A 105 -28.35 -14.75 -19.75
CA PHE A 105 -28.61 -15.78 -18.74
C PHE A 105 -29.07 -15.10 -17.45
N THR A 106 -30.29 -15.42 -17.02
CA THR A 106 -30.86 -15.05 -15.73
C THR A 106 -30.62 -16.18 -14.71
N PRO A 107 -30.09 -15.91 -13.51
CA PRO A 107 -29.96 -16.91 -12.45
C PRO A 107 -31.30 -17.26 -11.79
N THR A 108 -31.57 -18.55 -11.61
CA THR A 108 -32.71 -19.11 -10.89
C THR A 108 -32.52 -19.05 -9.37
N LYS A 109 -33.59 -18.69 -8.65
CA LYS A 109 -33.68 -18.67 -7.18
C LYS A 109 -33.68 -20.10 -6.63
N VAL A 110 -32.84 -20.37 -5.63
CA VAL A 110 -32.89 -21.61 -4.83
C VAL A 110 -33.43 -21.29 -3.42
N PRO A 111 -34.32 -22.13 -2.84
CA PRO A 111 -35.07 -21.80 -1.62
C PRO A 111 -34.25 -21.86 -0.33
N ASN A 112 -34.64 -21.02 0.61
CA ASN A 112 -34.11 -20.85 1.96
C ASN A 112 -34.52 -22.04 2.86
N VAL A 113 -33.57 -22.85 3.31
CA VAL A 113 -33.80 -23.90 4.32
C VAL A 113 -33.02 -23.50 5.58
N ARG A 114 -33.79 -23.12 6.61
CA ARG A 114 -33.32 -22.83 7.97
C ARG A 114 -33.22 -24.15 8.74
N TYR A 115 -32.10 -24.37 9.43
CA TYR A 115 -32.03 -25.37 10.50
C TYR A 115 -32.09 -24.64 11.84
N GLU A 116 -33.08 -24.98 12.65
CA GLU A 116 -33.15 -24.60 14.06
C GLU A 116 -32.47 -25.70 14.87
N LEU A 117 -31.37 -25.35 15.54
CA LEU A 117 -30.75 -26.20 16.55
C LEU A 117 -31.33 -25.78 17.91
N SER A 118 -32.15 -26.66 18.48
CA SER A 118 -32.67 -26.57 19.83
C SER A 118 -31.54 -26.71 20.87
N GLU A 119 -31.43 -25.75 21.78
CA GLU A 119 -30.61 -25.84 22.98
C GLU A 119 -31.30 -26.64 24.11
N SER A 120 -30.46 -27.12 25.02
CA SER A 120 -30.70 -27.51 26.44
C SER A 120 -31.10 -28.97 26.72
N ASP A 121 -30.20 -29.73 27.34
CA ASP A 121 -30.24 -30.02 28.78
C ASP A 121 -29.25 -31.13 29.16
N LEU A 122 -28.23 -30.80 29.95
CA LEU A 122 -27.41 -31.79 30.66
C LEU A 122 -27.08 -31.29 32.07
N PHE A 123 -27.90 -31.69 33.04
CA PHE A 123 -27.50 -32.15 34.38
C PHE A 123 -28.70 -32.80 35.05
N ASN A 124 -28.70 -34.13 35.21
CA ASN A 124 -28.55 -34.75 36.54
C ASN A 124 -28.72 -36.27 36.54
N GLN A 125 -27.67 -36.88 37.10
CA GLN A 125 -27.56 -38.10 37.89
C GLN A 125 -28.55 -39.26 37.74
N SER A 126 -27.93 -40.40 37.47
CA SER A 126 -28.45 -41.76 37.56
C SER A 126 -28.28 -42.35 38.97
N ARG A 127 -29.24 -43.23 39.32
CA ARG A 127 -29.19 -44.41 40.23
C ARG A 127 -29.58 -44.26 41.71
N ASN A 128 -30.86 -44.58 41.94
CA ASN A 128 -31.42 -45.65 42.78
C ASN A 128 -30.68 -46.05 44.07
N THR A 129 -31.34 -45.96 45.22
CA THR A 129 -32.11 -47.07 45.84
C THR A 129 -32.57 -46.65 47.24
N ALA A 130 -33.86 -46.83 47.52
CA ALA A 130 -34.41 -46.71 48.86
C ALA A 130 -34.19 -48.03 49.61
N ALA A 131 -33.44 -47.98 50.70
CA ALA A 131 -33.47 -48.98 51.74
C ALA A 131 -33.70 -48.26 53.07
N TYR A 132 -34.78 -48.63 53.74
CA TYR A 132 -35.13 -48.20 55.09
C TYR A 132 -33.98 -48.48 56.05
N ALA A 133 -33.52 -47.46 56.78
CA ALA A 133 -32.77 -47.67 58.02
C ALA A 133 -33.07 -46.55 59.02
N GLN A 134 -33.32 -47.01 60.22
CA GLN A 134 -33.89 -46.34 61.37
C GLN A 134 -33.13 -45.11 61.87
N VAL A 135 -33.90 -44.25 62.51
CA VAL A 135 -33.46 -43.32 63.55
C VAL A 135 -32.53 -44.05 64.53
N PHE A 136 -31.27 -43.65 64.59
CA PHE A 136 -30.43 -43.87 65.75
C PHE A 136 -29.75 -42.56 66.15
N VAL A 137 -30.13 -42.12 67.34
CA VAL A 137 -29.47 -41.07 68.10
C VAL A 137 -28.11 -41.61 68.55
N HIS A 138 -27.02 -41.11 67.99
CA HIS A 138 -25.79 -40.91 68.75
C HIS A 138 -24.93 -39.82 68.08
N ARG A 139 -24.81 -38.68 68.77
CA ARG A 139 -23.92 -37.58 68.40
C ARG A 139 -22.48 -38.02 68.66
N ASP A 140 -21.70 -38.16 67.59
CA ASP A 140 -20.25 -38.09 67.67
C ASP A 140 -19.77 -37.01 66.68
N PHE A 141 -19.62 -35.78 67.20
CA PHE A 141 -19.27 -34.58 66.43
C PHE A 141 -17.83 -34.60 65.87
N SER A 142 -17.03 -35.59 66.26
CA SER A 142 -15.66 -35.81 65.79
C SER A 142 -15.62 -36.13 64.29
N ALA A 143 -16.43 -37.08 63.82
CA ALA A 143 -16.40 -37.53 62.43
C ALA A 143 -16.79 -36.44 61.42
N VAL A 144 -17.79 -35.62 61.74
CA VAL A 144 -18.21 -34.48 60.88
C VAL A 144 -17.13 -33.39 60.85
N ARG A 145 -16.51 -33.11 62.00
CA ARG A 145 -15.39 -32.17 62.09
C ARG A 145 -14.17 -32.67 61.31
N ASP A 146 -13.84 -33.94 61.43
CA ASP A 146 -12.68 -34.53 60.76
C ASP A 146 -12.91 -34.59 59.24
N GLN A 147 -14.13 -34.87 58.81
CA GLN A 147 -14.54 -34.75 57.40
C GLN A 147 -14.46 -33.29 56.91
N ALA A 148 -14.93 -32.32 57.69
CA ALA A 148 -14.82 -30.89 57.34
C ALA A 148 -13.36 -30.41 57.30
N MET A 149 -12.51 -30.89 58.21
CA MET A 149 -11.08 -30.56 58.21
C MET A 149 -10.38 -31.16 56.98
N LYS A 150 -10.74 -32.39 56.59
CA LYS A 150 -10.23 -33.05 55.38
C LYS A 150 -10.66 -32.32 54.11
N THR A 151 -11.91 -31.86 54.02
CA THR A 151 -12.37 -31.08 52.86
C THR A 151 -11.65 -29.74 52.76
N ILE A 152 -11.43 -29.06 53.88
CA ILE A 152 -10.66 -27.81 53.94
C ILE A 152 -9.21 -28.03 53.49
N GLN A 153 -8.54 -29.05 54.01
CA GLN A 153 -7.17 -29.39 53.61
C GLN A 153 -7.08 -29.70 52.11
N THR A 154 -8.03 -30.47 51.59
CA THR A 154 -8.09 -30.79 50.15
C THR A 154 -8.29 -29.52 49.33
N ALA A 155 -9.19 -28.63 49.73
CA ALA A 155 -9.43 -27.36 49.06
C ALA A 155 -8.18 -26.47 49.04
N PHE A 156 -7.46 -26.37 50.16
CA PHE A 156 -6.20 -25.62 50.21
C PHE A 156 -5.08 -26.25 49.37
N THR A 157 -4.98 -27.58 49.31
CA THR A 157 -4.00 -28.24 48.42
C THR A 157 -4.30 -27.99 46.94
N LEU A 158 -5.58 -27.98 46.55
CA LEU A 158 -5.97 -27.65 45.18
C LEU A 158 -5.67 -26.17 44.86
N LEU A 159 -5.98 -25.27 45.78
CA LEU A 159 -5.65 -23.84 45.62
C LEU A 159 -4.14 -23.60 45.50
N ASP A 160 -3.32 -24.30 46.29
CA ASP A 160 -1.85 -24.19 46.19
C ASP A 160 -1.34 -24.70 44.84
N GLN A 161 -1.89 -25.82 44.35
CA GLN A 161 -1.58 -26.34 43.01
C GLN A 161 -1.94 -25.35 41.90
N GLU A 162 -3.14 -24.77 41.94
CA GLU A 162 -3.57 -23.76 40.96
C GLU A 162 -2.71 -22.49 41.05
N PHE A 163 -2.34 -22.06 42.26
CA PHE A 163 -1.44 -20.92 42.44
C PHE A 163 -0.06 -21.19 41.82
N GLN A 164 0.53 -22.35 42.08
CA GLN A 164 1.82 -22.74 41.48
C GLN A 164 1.74 -22.83 39.95
N LYS A 165 0.60 -23.27 39.40
CA LYS A 165 0.36 -23.27 37.96
C LYS A 165 0.34 -21.85 37.39
N VAL A 166 -0.42 -20.94 38.01
CA VAL A 166 -0.48 -19.52 37.60
C VAL A 166 0.89 -18.85 37.69
N VAL A 167 1.69 -19.16 38.72
CA VAL A 167 3.05 -18.62 38.85
C VAL A 167 3.96 -19.08 37.71
N ARG A 168 3.87 -20.37 37.30
CA ARG A 168 4.62 -20.89 36.15
C ARG A 168 4.20 -20.21 34.85
N GLU A 169 2.90 -20.17 34.58
CA GLU A 169 2.37 -19.52 33.37
C GLU A 169 2.76 -18.04 33.31
N LYS A 170 2.70 -17.30 34.43
CA LYS A 170 3.14 -15.91 34.51
C LYS A 170 4.64 -15.78 34.21
N SER A 171 5.48 -16.68 34.71
CA SER A 171 6.91 -16.69 34.42
C SER A 171 7.18 -16.95 32.93
N GLU A 172 6.50 -17.92 32.33
CA GLU A 172 6.61 -18.25 30.90
C GLU A 172 6.19 -17.07 30.03
N VAL A 173 5.05 -16.44 30.33
CA VAL A 173 4.58 -15.25 29.62
C VAL A 173 5.58 -14.10 29.76
N SER A 174 6.16 -13.89 30.95
CA SER A 174 7.18 -12.86 31.16
C SER A 174 8.44 -13.12 30.33
N GLN A 175 8.86 -14.37 30.18
CA GLN A 175 10.01 -14.74 29.35
C GLN A 175 9.71 -14.57 27.86
N ALA A 176 8.52 -14.97 27.42
CA ALA A 176 8.06 -14.78 26.04
C ALA A 176 7.96 -13.29 25.68
N ALA A 177 7.44 -12.46 26.60
CA ALA A 177 7.39 -11.01 26.41
C ALA A 177 8.79 -10.40 26.27
N ALA A 178 9.75 -10.83 27.08
CA ALA A 178 11.14 -10.38 26.97
C ALA A 178 11.80 -10.85 25.65
N ALA A 179 11.49 -12.05 25.17
CA ALA A 179 11.98 -12.54 23.88
C ALA A 179 11.41 -11.72 22.72
N LEU A 180 10.09 -11.49 22.72
CA LEU A 180 9.42 -10.66 21.71
C LEU A 180 9.95 -9.23 21.68
N GLN A 181 10.26 -8.65 22.84
CA GLN A 181 10.84 -7.30 22.92
C GLN A 181 12.22 -7.24 22.26
N ARG A 182 13.08 -8.24 22.47
CA ARG A 182 14.40 -8.30 21.80
C ARG A 182 14.27 -8.46 20.29
N GLU A 183 13.34 -9.29 19.84
CA GLU A 183 13.07 -9.48 18.41
C GLU A 183 12.56 -8.18 17.77
N LYS A 184 11.64 -7.48 18.46
CA LYS A 184 11.15 -6.16 18.04
C LYS A 184 12.30 -5.14 17.93
N GLU A 185 13.17 -5.06 18.92
CA GLU A 185 14.34 -4.17 18.92
C GLU A 185 15.31 -4.51 17.77
N ALA A 186 15.54 -5.80 17.51
CA ALA A 186 16.37 -6.25 16.39
C ALA A 186 15.78 -5.84 15.04
N HIS A 187 14.46 -5.99 14.86
CA HIS A 187 13.77 -5.54 13.64
C HIS A 187 13.77 -4.02 13.50
N GLU A 188 13.62 -3.26 14.59
CA GLU A 188 13.73 -1.80 14.58
C GLU A 188 15.14 -1.35 14.18
N ALA A 189 16.18 -1.96 14.74
CA ALA A 189 17.57 -1.67 14.38
C ALA A 189 17.85 -1.97 12.91
N TYR A 190 17.37 -3.12 12.40
CA TYR A 190 17.52 -3.48 10.99
C TYR A 190 16.82 -2.47 10.06
N ARG A 191 15.58 -2.07 10.38
CA ARG A 191 14.86 -1.04 9.61
C ARG A 191 15.59 0.31 9.63
N GLN A 192 16.14 0.71 10.77
CA GLN A 192 16.92 1.95 10.88
C GLN A 192 18.20 1.89 10.04
N GLN A 193 18.90 0.75 10.04
CA GLN A 193 20.08 0.54 9.20
C GLN A 193 19.73 0.66 7.71
N GLN A 194 18.68 -0.03 7.24
CA GLN A 194 18.23 0.07 5.85
C GLN A 194 17.86 1.52 5.46
N GLN A 195 17.20 2.25 6.36
CA GLN A 195 16.84 3.64 6.11
C GLN A 195 18.05 4.58 6.11
N GLN A 196 19.11 4.25 6.86
CA GLN A 196 20.38 4.98 6.85
C GLN A 196 21.15 4.71 5.56
N GLU A 197 21.31 3.45 5.15
CA GLU A 197 21.97 3.05 3.91
C GLU A 197 21.33 3.71 2.68
N LEU A 198 19.99 3.73 2.63
CA LEU A 198 19.25 4.41 1.57
C LEU A 198 19.52 5.91 1.54
N ARG A 199 19.52 6.58 2.70
CA ARG A 199 19.82 8.02 2.80
C ARG A 199 21.23 8.32 2.31
N GLU A 200 22.22 7.54 2.73
CA GLU A 200 23.60 7.72 2.29
C GLU A 200 23.78 7.48 0.80
N MET A 201 23.05 6.53 0.21
CA MET A 201 23.08 6.29 -1.23
C MET A 201 22.46 7.46 -2.00
N LEU A 202 21.32 7.98 -1.54
CA LEU A 202 20.67 9.15 -2.15
C LEU A 202 21.53 10.41 -2.05
N ASP A 203 22.17 10.65 -0.91
CA ASP A 203 23.05 11.81 -0.71
C ASP A 203 24.32 11.71 -1.56
N ARG A 204 24.88 10.50 -1.70
CA ARG A 204 25.99 10.24 -2.64
C ARG A 204 25.59 10.54 -4.08
N HIS A 205 24.45 10.02 -4.53
CA HIS A 205 23.96 10.24 -5.89
C HIS A 205 23.64 11.73 -6.15
N ARG A 206 23.02 12.42 -5.18
CA ARG A 206 22.78 13.86 -5.24
C ARG A 206 24.10 14.63 -5.40
N SER A 207 25.08 14.35 -4.55
CA SER A 207 26.38 15.04 -4.56
C SER A 207 27.14 14.80 -5.87
N GLN A 208 27.10 13.57 -6.40
CA GLN A 208 27.67 13.23 -7.70
C GLN A 208 27.00 14.00 -8.84
N ASN A 209 25.67 14.07 -8.85
CA ASN A 209 24.93 14.82 -9.86
C ASN A 209 25.21 16.32 -9.79
N GLU A 210 25.26 16.90 -8.58
CA GLU A 210 25.60 18.31 -8.39
C GLU A 210 27.04 18.62 -8.82
N ALA A 211 27.99 17.71 -8.57
CA ALA A 211 29.36 17.86 -9.04
C ALA A 211 29.46 17.76 -10.57
N TRP A 212 28.77 16.78 -11.17
CA TRP A 212 28.73 16.61 -12.62
C TRP A 212 28.11 17.82 -13.34
N LEU A 213 26.98 18.33 -12.83
CA LEU A 213 26.34 19.53 -13.38
C LEU A 213 27.24 20.76 -13.29
N ARG A 214 27.95 20.94 -12.16
CA ARG A 214 28.92 22.03 -12.00
C ARG A 214 30.08 21.92 -12.99
N ALA A 215 30.71 20.74 -13.10
CA ALA A 215 31.78 20.53 -14.06
C ALA A 215 31.33 20.78 -15.51
N ARG A 216 30.11 20.33 -15.86
CA ARG A 216 29.56 20.57 -17.20
C ARG A 216 29.24 22.03 -17.46
N ALA A 217 28.78 22.77 -16.45
CA ALA A 217 28.56 24.22 -16.56
C ALA A 217 29.88 24.98 -16.74
N GLU A 218 30.92 24.62 -16.00
CA GLU A 218 32.26 25.21 -16.12
C GLU A 218 32.86 24.97 -17.52
N GLU A 219 32.70 23.76 -18.06
CA GLU A 219 33.13 23.43 -19.43
C GLU A 219 32.38 24.29 -20.47
N ASN A 220 31.07 24.44 -20.33
CA ASN A 220 30.29 25.27 -21.24
C ASN A 220 30.66 26.76 -21.14
N ASP A 221 30.95 27.26 -19.94
CA ASP A 221 31.43 28.62 -19.74
C ASP A 221 32.81 28.83 -20.40
N GLN A 222 33.68 27.83 -20.38
CA GLN A 222 34.95 27.87 -21.09
C GLN A 222 34.75 27.87 -22.61
N GLU A 223 33.88 26.99 -23.15
CA GLU A 223 33.52 26.99 -24.57
C GLU A 223 32.96 28.35 -25.02
N ARG A 224 32.10 28.98 -24.21
CA ARG A 224 31.55 30.32 -24.49
C ARG A 224 32.63 31.39 -24.53
N LYS A 225 33.60 31.35 -23.61
CA LYS A 225 34.72 32.30 -23.59
C LYS A 225 35.59 32.16 -24.83
N GLU A 226 35.92 30.93 -25.25
CA GLU A 226 36.68 30.69 -26.47
C GLU A 226 35.91 31.16 -27.72
N LEU A 227 34.60 30.91 -27.79
CA LEU A 227 33.75 31.41 -28.88
C LEU A 227 33.71 32.95 -28.94
N CYS A 228 33.60 33.61 -27.78
CA CYS A 228 33.68 35.07 -27.70
C CYS A 228 35.01 35.59 -28.23
N ARG A 229 36.12 34.98 -27.81
CA ARG A 229 37.47 35.35 -28.28
C ARG A 229 37.62 35.16 -29.79
N LEU A 230 37.25 34.00 -30.32
CA LEU A 230 37.32 33.73 -31.76
C LEU A 230 36.44 34.70 -32.56
N ARG A 231 35.28 35.08 -32.03
CA ARG A 231 34.40 36.06 -32.67
C ARG A 231 35.04 37.45 -32.70
N GLU A 232 35.74 37.85 -31.65
CA GLU A 232 36.50 39.10 -31.63
C GLU A 232 37.63 39.06 -32.66
N GLU A 233 38.43 37.99 -32.70
CA GLU A 233 39.51 37.81 -33.69
C GLU A 233 38.98 37.87 -35.13
N LEU A 234 37.87 37.19 -35.42
CA LEU A 234 37.20 37.25 -36.73
C LEU A 234 36.69 38.66 -37.07
N SER A 235 36.18 39.40 -36.08
CA SER A 235 35.75 40.79 -36.29
C SER A 235 36.91 41.69 -36.68
N HIS A 236 38.06 41.55 -35.99
CA HIS A 236 39.26 42.32 -36.31
C HIS A 236 39.80 41.98 -37.70
N GLU A 237 39.84 40.69 -38.08
CA GLU A 237 40.24 40.27 -39.42
C GLU A 237 39.29 40.78 -40.50
N GLN A 238 37.98 40.77 -40.24
CA GLN A 238 36.98 41.30 -41.18
C GLN A 238 37.16 42.82 -41.39
N GLU A 239 37.50 43.57 -40.35
CA GLU A 239 37.78 44.99 -40.42
C GLU A 239 39.08 45.27 -41.20
N ARG A 240 40.16 44.53 -40.91
CA ARG A 240 41.43 44.58 -41.65
C ARG A 240 41.24 44.33 -43.15
N LEU A 241 40.47 43.29 -43.51
CA LEU A 241 40.17 42.97 -44.90
C LEU A 241 39.35 44.06 -45.59
N LYS A 242 38.43 44.73 -44.88
CA LYS A 242 37.69 45.88 -45.42
C LYS A 242 38.62 47.05 -45.71
N GLU A 243 39.52 47.38 -44.80
CA GLU A 243 40.52 48.45 -44.99
C GLU A 243 41.43 48.15 -46.19
N GLU A 244 41.89 46.89 -46.33
CA GLU A 244 42.69 46.45 -47.48
C GLU A 244 41.89 46.57 -48.79
N HIS A 245 40.62 46.14 -48.80
CA HIS A 245 39.74 46.27 -49.96
C HIS A 245 39.53 47.73 -50.36
N GLU A 246 39.25 48.63 -49.40
CA GLU A 246 39.14 50.08 -49.66
C GLU A 246 40.44 50.68 -50.19
N SER A 247 41.58 50.27 -49.65
CA SER A 247 42.91 50.71 -50.11
C SER A 247 43.18 50.29 -51.56
N ILE A 248 42.89 49.03 -51.90
CA ILE A 248 43.01 48.50 -53.26
C ILE A 248 42.06 49.24 -54.21
N GLN A 249 40.81 49.47 -53.79
CA GLN A 249 39.81 50.18 -54.58
C GLN A 249 40.28 51.60 -54.92
N LYS A 250 40.77 52.36 -53.93
CA LYS A 250 41.35 53.70 -54.13
C LYS A 250 42.53 53.68 -55.11
N ARG A 251 43.42 52.69 -55.02
CA ARG A 251 44.54 52.53 -55.97
C ARG A 251 44.05 52.22 -57.39
N SER A 252 43.04 51.35 -57.52
CA SER A 252 42.41 51.00 -58.80
C SER A 252 41.78 52.23 -59.46
N GLU A 253 40.99 53.01 -58.72
CA GLU A 253 40.39 54.27 -59.17
C GLU A 253 41.44 55.30 -59.60
N HIS A 254 42.53 55.42 -58.84
CA HIS A 254 43.64 56.29 -59.20
C HIS A 254 44.32 55.87 -60.51
N LEU A 255 44.61 54.57 -60.68
CA LEU A 255 45.17 54.04 -61.93
C LEU A 255 44.24 54.28 -63.12
N LEU A 256 42.92 54.08 -62.95
CA LEU A 256 41.92 54.40 -63.96
C LEU A 256 41.94 55.88 -64.34
N SER A 257 42.04 56.78 -63.35
CA SER A 257 42.17 58.22 -63.60
C SER A 257 43.43 58.57 -64.38
N ILE A 258 44.58 57.94 -64.08
CA ILE A 258 45.82 58.13 -64.83
C ILE A 258 45.64 57.64 -66.27
N MET A 259 45.08 56.45 -66.48
CA MET A 259 44.86 55.89 -67.82
C MET A 259 43.95 56.76 -68.69
N GLN A 260 42.97 57.46 -68.09
CA GLN A 260 42.12 58.41 -68.81
C GLN A 260 42.85 59.68 -69.24
N GLN A 261 43.90 60.11 -68.54
CA GLN A 261 44.69 61.29 -68.90
C GLN A 261 45.66 61.06 -70.07
N PHE A 262 45.96 59.80 -70.39
CA PHE A 262 46.83 59.40 -71.51
C PHE A 262 46.07 58.99 -72.79
N ARG A 263 44.76 59.24 -72.85
CA ARG A 263 43.91 59.13 -74.06
C ARG A 263 43.63 60.50 -74.65
#